data_AF-A0A314YJA8-F1
#
_entry.id   AF-A0A314YJA8-F1
#
_cell.length_a   1.000
_cell.length_b   1.000
_cell.length_c   1.000
_cell.angle_alpha   90.00
_cell.angle_beta   90.00
_cell.angle_gamma   90.00
#
_symmetry.space_group_name_H-M   'P 1'
#
loop_
_entity.id
_entity.type
_entity.pdbx_description
1 polymer ?
#
loop_
_entity_poly.entity_id
_entity_poly.type
_entity_poly.pdbx_seq_one_letter_code
_entity_poly.pdbx_strand_id
1 'polypeptide(L)' 'MEEFRYRVQNKLINLDESVYIPITRAEFAVLKSAFNFILPYILGWHAYANSIKPEDSSRMNNSSSRYGGDFEWNR' A
#
# COMPACT_ATOMS: atom_id res chain seq x y z
N MET A 1 -14.34 4.93 20.33
CA MET A 1 -13.34 3.83 20.34
C MET A 1 -13.55 3.07 19.06
N GLU A 2 -12.49 2.61 18.44
CA GLU A 2 -12.59 1.62 17.36
C GLU A 2 -12.33 0.24 17.95
N GLU A 3 -12.79 -0.80 17.27
CA GLU A 3 -12.71 -2.17 17.76
C GLU A 3 -12.32 -3.12 16.64
N PHE A 4 -11.43 -4.06 16.93
CA PHE A 4 -11.18 -5.20 16.06
C PHE A 4 -11.89 -6.42 16.60
N ARG A 5 -12.68 -7.03 15.71
CA ARG A 5 -13.33 -8.31 15.93
C ARG A 5 -12.74 -9.32 14.95
N TYR A 6 -12.19 -10.39 15.50
CA TYR A 6 -11.74 -11.53 14.72
C TYR A 6 -12.64 -12.73 15.02
N ARG A 7 -13.19 -13.36 13.98
CA ARG A 7 -14.06 -14.53 14.10
C ARG A 7 -13.49 -15.68 13.27
N VAL A 8 -13.36 -16.85 13.89
CA VAL A 8 -12.94 -18.09 13.24
C VAL A 8 -14.09 -19.07 13.30
N GLN A 9 -14.43 -19.63 12.14
CA GLN A 9 -15.45 -20.66 12.02
C GLN A 9 -14.85 -21.91 11.39
N ASN A 10 -14.94 -23.03 12.09
CA ASN A 10 -14.62 -24.34 11.55
C ASN A 10 -15.81 -25.29 11.73
N LYS A 11 -16.55 -25.50 10.64
CA LYS A 11 -17.75 -26.33 10.62
C LYS A 11 -17.48 -27.83 10.73
N LEU A 12 -16.25 -28.28 10.44
CA LEU A 12 -15.88 -29.70 10.52
C LEU A 12 -15.82 -30.20 11.97
N ILE A 13 -15.45 -29.30 12.89
CA ILE A 13 -15.36 -29.56 14.33
C ILE A 13 -16.35 -28.72 15.15
N ASN A 14 -17.31 -28.06 14.50
CA ASN A 14 -18.29 -27.15 15.11
C ASN A 14 -17.66 -26.06 16.01
N LEU A 15 -16.51 -25.53 15.60
CA LEU A 15 -15.82 -24.45 16.31
C LEU A 15 -16.30 -23.10 15.78
N ASP A 16 -16.80 -22.24 16.66
CA ASP A 16 -17.12 -20.84 16.39
C ASP A 16 -16.57 -19.99 17.51
N GLU A 17 -15.42 -19.38 17.27
CA GLU A 17 -14.72 -18.55 18.24
C GLU A 17 -14.64 -17.11 17.73
N SER A 18 -14.78 -16.16 18.64
CA SER A 18 -14.56 -14.75 18.33
C SER A 18 -13.79 -14.05 19.43
N VAL A 19 -12.77 -13.29 19.03
CA VAL A 19 -11.94 -12.48 19.91
C VAL A 19 -12.23 -11.01 19.64
N TYR A 20 -12.30 -10.23 20.72
CA TYR A 20 -12.58 -8.81 20.71
C TYR A 20 -11.45 -8.05 21.39
N ILE A 21 -10.92 -7.03 20.70
CA ILE A 21 -9.88 -6.15 21.25
C ILE A 21 -10.31 -4.69 21.01
N PRO A 22 -10.48 -3.90 22.08
CA PRO A 22 -10.73 -2.47 21.94
C PRO A 22 -9.44 -1.74 21.56
N ILE A 23 -9.55 -0.76 20.67
CA ILE A 23 -8.43 0.06 20.22
C ILE A 23 -8.69 1.54 20.55
N THR A 24 -7.70 2.15 21.19
CA THR A 24 -7.69 3.58 21.48
C THR A 24 -7.41 4.39 20.22
N ARG A 25 -7.81 5.67 20.21
CA ARG A 25 -7.57 6.55 19.07
C ARG A 25 -6.08 6.72 18.74
N ALA A 26 -5.22 6.70 19.75
CA ALA A 26 -3.77 6.81 19.58
C ALA A 26 -3.21 5.58 18.86
N GLU A 27 -3.59 4.38 19.30
CA GLU A 27 -3.18 3.12 18.67
C GLU A 27 -3.66 3.03 17.22
N PHE A 28 -4.91 3.42 16.94
CA PHE A 28 -5.42 3.44 15.58
C PHE A 28 -4.67 4.42 14.66
N ALA A 29 -4.31 5.61 15.17
CA ALA A 29 -3.52 6.56 14.40
C ALA A 29 -2.13 6.01 14.03
N VAL A 30 -1.49 5.27 14.95
CA VAL A 30 -0.21 4.58 14.68
C VAL A 30 -0.39 3.53 13.58
N LEU A 31 -1.43 2.68 13.66
CA LEU A 31 -1.71 1.68 12.62
C LEU A 31 -1.96 2.32 11.26
N LYS A 32 -2.73 3.42 11.21
CA LYS A 32 -3.01 4.16 9.98
C LYS A 32 -1.73 4.72 9.35
N SER A 33 -0.84 5.28 10.17
CA SER A 33 0.46 5.76 9.71
C SER A 33 1.34 4.62 9.19
N ALA A 34 1.40 3.51 9.92
CA ALA A 34 2.17 2.33 9.52
C ALA A 34 1.64 1.71 8.21
N PHE A 35 0.32 1.62 8.02
CA PHE A 35 -0.27 1.12 6.78
C PHE A 35 0.06 2.01 5.59
N ASN A 36 -0.08 3.34 5.72
CA ASN A 36 0.30 4.26 4.64
C ASN A 36 1.79 4.13 4.28
N PHE A 37 2.66 3.91 5.26
CA PHE A 37 4.09 3.73 5.04
C PHE A 37 4.41 2.41 4.32
N ILE A 38 3.81 1.29 4.72
CA ILE A 38 4.16 -0.03 4.19
C ILE A 38 3.49 -0.36 2.84
N LEU A 39 2.38 0.30 2.50
CA LEU A 39 1.64 0.04 1.25
C LEU A 39 2.51 0.07 -0.01
N PRO A 40 3.37 1.08 -0.26
CA PRO A 40 4.28 1.09 -1.41
C PRO A 40 5.30 -0.06 -1.41
N TYR A 41 5.65 -0.58 -0.23
CA TYR A 41 6.59 -1.70 -0.11
C TYR A 41 5.91 -3.02 -0.46
N ILE A 42 4.69 -3.25 0.01
CA ILE A 42 3.88 -4.43 -0.33
C ILE A 42 3.57 -4.47 -1.83
N LEU A 43 3.28 -3.30 -2.43
CA LEU A 43 3.04 -3.18 -3.87
C LEU A 43 4.31 -3.27 -4.73
N GLY A 44 5.50 -3.30 -4.11
CA GLY A 44 6.78 -3.33 -4.84
C GLY A 44 7.19 -1.99 -5.48
N TRP A 45 6.39 -0.92 -5.32
CA TRP A 45 6.70 0.41 -5.88
C TRP A 45 7.98 1.02 -5.32
N HIS A 46 8.39 0.64 -4.11
CA HIS A 46 9.68 1.04 -3.54
C HIS A 46 10.87 0.61 -4.43
N ALA A 47 10.81 -0.56 -5.07
CA ALA A 47 11.88 -1.03 -5.96
C ALA A 47 11.97 -0.17 -7.23
N TYR A 48 10.81 0.22 -7.78
CA TYR A 48 10.74 1.16 -8.89
C TYR A 48 11.24 2.55 -8.47
N ALA A 49 10.72 3.12 -7.39
CA ALA A 49 11.11 4.44 -6.91
C ALA A 49 12.62 4.56 -6.62
N ASN A 50 13.23 3.51 -6.03
CA ASN A 50 14.67 3.46 -5.76
C ASN A 50 15.52 3.25 -7.02
N SER A 51 14.94 2.77 -8.12
CA SER A 51 15.62 2.63 -9.41
C SER A 51 15.67 3.93 -10.22
N ILE A 52 14.86 4.93 -9.84
CA ILE A 52 14.87 6.25 -10.47
C ILE A 52 16.14 6.98 -10.01
N LYS A 53 17.21 6.79 -10.79
CA LYS A 53 18.49 7.47 -10.60
C LYS A 53 18.39 8.94 -11.02
N PRO A 54 18.88 9.89 -10.22
CA PRO A 54 18.88 11.31 -10.57
C PRO A 54 19.78 11.62 -11.79
N GLU A 55 20.76 10.76 -12.10
CA GLU A 55 21.56 10.92 -13.32
C GLU A 55 20.80 10.66 -14.63
N ASP A 56 19.76 9.81 -14.63
CA ASP A 56 18.97 9.51 -15.84
C ASP A 56 17.88 10.56 -16.10
N SER A 57 17.39 11.25 -15.07
CA SER A 57 16.49 12.39 -15.24
C SER A 57 17.19 13.63 -15.82
N SER A 58 18.52 13.75 -15.67
CA SER A 58 19.32 14.80 -16.31
C SER A 58 19.50 14.60 -17.84
N ARG A 59 19.42 13.35 -18.31
CA ARG A 59 19.48 13.01 -19.75
C ARG A 59 18.14 13.16 -20.47
N MET A 60 17.03 13.28 -19.73
CA MET A 60 15.71 13.55 -20.31
C MET A 60 15.50 15.02 -20.72
N ASN A 61 16.47 15.89 -20.47
CA ASN A 61 16.35 17.33 -20.75
C ASN A 61 16.60 17.73 -22.23
N ASN A 62 16.67 16.78 -23.16
CA ASN A 62 16.76 17.10 -24.61
C ASN A 62 15.72 16.39 -25.50
N SER A 63 14.70 15.76 -24.92
CA SER A 63 13.49 15.42 -25.66
C SER A 63 12.31 15.76 -24.78
N SER A 64 11.71 16.92 -25.03
CA SER A 64 10.49 17.36 -24.37
C SER A 64 9.34 16.40 -24.68
N SER A 65 9.23 15.26 -23.98
CA SER A 65 7.95 14.57 -23.82
C SER A 65 7.22 15.24 -22.65
N ARG A 66 6.77 16.47 -22.92
CA ARG A 66 5.74 17.08 -22.10
C ARG A 66 4.51 16.18 -22.24
N TYR A 67 4.29 15.31 -21.25
CA TYR A 67 2.98 14.77 -20.86
C TYR A 67 1.99 14.69 -22.03
N GLY A 68 2.11 13.67 -22.90
CA GLY A 68 1.45 13.72 -24.20
C GLY A 68 1.25 12.36 -24.84
N GLY A 69 0.33 11.55 -24.29
CA GLY A 69 -0.38 10.49 -25.00
C GLY A 69 0.46 9.37 -25.64
N ASP A 70 1.75 9.29 -25.35
CA ASP A 70 2.70 8.34 -25.93
C ASP A 70 2.44 6.89 -25.50
N PHE A 71 1.81 6.70 -24.33
CA PHE A 71 1.36 5.39 -23.84
C PHE A 71 -0.06 5.01 -24.28
N GLU A 72 -0.79 5.90 -24.97
CA GLU A 72 -2.21 5.68 -25.32
C GLU A 72 -2.42 5.11 -26.74
N TRP A 73 -1.43 5.18 -27.62
CA TRP A 73 -1.60 4.91 -29.07
C TRP A 73 -1.12 3.54 -29.59
N ASN A 74 -1.04 2.52 -28.74
CA ASN A 74 -0.87 1.12 -29.20
C ASN A 74 -2.19 0.35 -29.04
N ARG A 75 -3.18 0.67 -29.89
CA ARG A 75 -4.34 -0.19 -30.12
C ARG A 75 -4.08 -1.13 -31.28
#